data_AF-A0A8B8IAV8-F1
#
_entry.id   AF-A0A8B8IAV8-F1
#
_cell.length_a   1.000
_cell.length_b   1.000
_cell.length_c   1.000
_cell.angle_alpha   90.00
_cell.angle_beta   90.00
_cell.angle_gamma   90.00
#
_symmetry.space_group_name_H-M   'P 1'
#
loop_
_entity.id
_entity.type
_entity.pdbx_description
1 polymer ?
#
loop_
_entity_poly.entity_id
_entity_poly.type
_entity_poly.pdbx_seq_one_letter_code
_entity_poly.pdbx_strand_id
1 'polypeptide(L)'
;MFAKKFTTEYIHKSTYFYLATGEFSDFIIEILLLFGKVKPRSDHVRNSYIRGSLGVRDVSGQAPRARLRWYGDIACRPKDYVGRKCPDIFVPGSRPHGRPRKQWLVIVKQDMRANGLPQNDAKDRAKWTRR
;
A
#
# COMPACT_ATOMS: atom_id res chain seq x y z
N MET A 1 -0.21 -29.07 2.80
CA MET A 1 0.61 -30.18 2.22
C MET A 1 0.32 -30.47 0.74
N PHE A 2 -0.75 -29.92 0.13
CA PHE A 2 -1.15 -30.25 -1.25
C PHE A 2 -0.25 -29.67 -2.37
N ALA A 3 0.39 -28.51 -2.13
CA ALA A 3 1.20 -27.82 -3.14
C ALA A 3 2.55 -28.48 -3.46
N LYS A 4 3.11 -29.29 -2.56
CA LYS A 4 4.43 -29.93 -2.75
C LYS A 4 4.38 -31.22 -3.58
N LYS A 5 3.23 -31.89 -3.67
CA LYS A 5 3.08 -33.12 -4.46
C LYS A 5 2.94 -32.85 -5.96
N PHE A 6 2.33 -31.72 -6.34
CA PHE A 6 2.14 -31.36 -7.74
C PHE A 6 3.44 -30.97 -8.45
N THR A 7 4.46 -30.49 -7.73
CA THR A 7 5.69 -29.97 -8.36
C THR A 7 6.64 -31.08 -8.78
N THR A 8 6.83 -32.12 -7.95
CA THR A 8 7.84 -33.16 -8.23
C THR A 8 7.38 -34.17 -9.29
N GLU A 9 6.10 -34.54 -9.31
CA GLU A 9 5.56 -35.43 -10.35
C GLU A 9 5.47 -34.76 -11.72
N TYR A 10 5.22 -33.45 -11.76
CA TYR A 10 5.08 -32.70 -13.01
C TYR A 10 6.44 -32.42 -13.66
N ILE A 11 7.47 -32.12 -12.86
CA ILE A 11 8.85 -31.98 -13.35
C ILE A 11 9.35 -33.31 -13.94
N HIS A 12 9.09 -34.45 -13.28
CA HIS A 12 9.55 -35.76 -13.75
C HIS A 12 8.89 -36.17 -15.08
N LYS A 13 7.57 -35.98 -15.23
CA LYS A 13 6.85 -36.31 -16.48
C LYS A 13 7.21 -35.38 -17.65
N SER A 14 7.51 -34.12 -17.35
CA SER A 14 7.95 -33.11 -18.34
C SER A 14 9.32 -33.46 -18.97
N THR A 15 10.30 -33.87 -18.16
CA THR A 15 11.61 -34.32 -18.67
C THR A 15 11.50 -35.53 -19.59
N TYR A 16 10.54 -36.44 -19.36
CA TYR A 16 10.34 -37.62 -20.22
C TYR A 16 9.73 -37.27 -21.58
N PHE A 17 8.85 -36.27 -21.64
CA PHE A 17 8.24 -35.83 -22.90
C PHE A 17 9.25 -35.07 -23.78
N TYR A 18 10.14 -34.30 -23.15
CA TYR A 18 11.21 -33.56 -23.84
C TYR A 18 12.21 -34.45 -24.60
N LEU A 19 12.59 -35.57 -23.97
CA LEU A 19 13.55 -36.52 -24.55
C LEU A 19 12.94 -37.36 -25.67
N ALA A 20 11.61 -37.43 -25.78
CA ALA A 20 10.90 -38.28 -26.72
C ALA A 20 10.60 -37.60 -28.07
N THR A 21 10.41 -36.28 -28.11
CA THR A 21 9.94 -35.57 -29.32
C THR A 21 10.79 -34.38 -29.74
N GLY A 22 11.65 -33.83 -28.88
CA GLY A 22 12.63 -32.79 -29.26
C GLY A 22 12.07 -31.40 -29.60
N GLU A 23 10.76 -31.17 -29.52
CA GLU A 23 10.15 -29.90 -29.90
C GLU A 23 10.02 -28.94 -28.70
N PHE A 24 11.01 -28.04 -28.56
CA PHE A 24 11.11 -27.01 -27.52
C PHE A 24 9.90 -26.05 -27.51
N SER A 25 9.20 -25.93 -28.65
CA SER A 25 8.09 -25.00 -28.89
C SER A 25 6.84 -25.35 -28.08
N ASP A 26 6.49 -26.63 -27.98
CA ASP A 26 5.24 -27.06 -27.35
C ASP A 26 5.29 -26.90 -25.83
N PHE A 27 6.47 -27.08 -25.24
CA PHE A 27 6.69 -26.85 -23.81
C PHE A 27 6.56 -25.37 -23.42
N ILE A 28 7.04 -24.46 -24.27
CA ILE A 28 6.89 -23.02 -24.03
C ILE A 28 5.42 -22.61 -24.18
N ILE A 29 4.68 -23.18 -25.14
CA ILE A 29 3.24 -22.96 -25.30
C ILE A 29 2.47 -23.48 -24.07
N GLU A 30 2.82 -24.66 -23.55
CA GLU A 30 2.17 -25.23 -22.36
C GLU A 30 2.47 -24.44 -21.08
N ILE A 31 3.71 -23.97 -20.90
CA ILE A 31 4.09 -23.03 -19.83
C ILE A 31 3.34 -21.71 -19.97
N LEU A 32 3.24 -21.13 -21.17
CA LEU A 32 2.46 -19.92 -21.42
C LEU A 32 0.95 -20.14 -21.17
N LEU A 33 0.42 -21.33 -21.42
CA LEU A 33 -0.97 -21.68 -21.10
C LEU A 33 -1.21 -21.94 -19.60
N LEU A 34 -0.18 -22.36 -18.86
CA LEU A 34 -0.22 -22.56 -17.40
C LEU A 34 0.01 -21.27 -16.60
N PHE A 35 0.94 -20.41 -17.04
CA PHE A 35 1.33 -19.17 -16.35
C PHE A 35 0.71 -17.90 -16.96
N GLY A 36 0.23 -17.96 -18.21
CA GLY A 36 -0.43 -16.84 -18.92
C GLY A 36 -1.95 -16.78 -18.74
N LYS A 37 -2.52 -17.45 -17.73
CA LYS A 37 -3.94 -17.30 -17.42
C LYS A 37 -4.18 -15.91 -16.83
N VAL A 38 -4.91 -15.08 -17.58
CA VAL A 38 -5.79 -14.06 -16.99
C VAL A 38 -6.58 -14.78 -15.90
N LYS A 39 -6.39 -14.38 -14.63
CA LYS A 39 -7.10 -15.01 -13.51
C LYS A 39 -8.59 -15.03 -13.81
N PRO A 40 -9.28 -16.18 -13.78
CA PRO A 40 -10.72 -16.23 -13.99
C PRO A 40 -11.40 -15.28 -13.02
N ARG A 41 -12.51 -14.66 -13.43
CA ARG A 41 -13.31 -13.76 -12.57
C ARG A 41 -13.76 -14.42 -11.25
N SER A 42 -13.68 -15.75 -11.18
CA SER A 42 -13.90 -16.60 -10.01
C SER A 42 -12.79 -16.52 -8.95
N ASP A 43 -11.58 -16.06 -9.29
CA ASP A 43 -10.46 -15.85 -8.36
C ASP A 43 -10.53 -14.49 -7.65
N HIS A 44 -11.66 -13.78 -7.78
CA HIS A 44 -11.85 -12.49 -7.16
C HIS A 44 -12.14 -12.65 -5.67
N VAL A 45 -11.08 -12.90 -4.90
CA VAL A 45 -11.12 -12.84 -3.44
C VAL A 45 -11.30 -11.38 -3.03
N ARG A 46 -12.34 -11.09 -2.26
CA ARG A 46 -12.57 -9.73 -1.75
C ARG A 46 -11.37 -9.30 -0.91
N ASN A 47 -10.91 -8.06 -1.08
CA ASN A 47 -9.78 -7.54 -0.31
C ASN A 47 -10.03 -7.57 1.21
N SER A 48 -11.30 -7.51 1.64
CA SER A 48 -11.68 -7.68 3.05
C SER A 48 -11.30 -9.06 3.61
N TYR A 49 -11.42 -10.13 2.81
CA TYR A 49 -11.04 -11.48 3.22
C TYR A 49 -9.53 -11.61 3.36
N ILE A 50 -8.76 -11.16 2.36
CA ILE A 50 -7.28 -11.19 2.39
C ILE A 50 -6.76 -10.42 3.61
N ARG A 51 -7.30 -9.21 3.83
CA ARG A 51 -6.94 -8.38 4.97
C ARG A 51 -7.32 -9.01 6.31
N GLY A 52 -8.48 -9.67 6.38
CA GLY A 52 -8.91 -10.44 7.55
C GLY A 52 -7.94 -11.58 7.87
N SER A 53 -7.55 -12.37 6.87
CA SER A 53 -6.59 -13.46 7.02
C SER A 53 -5.19 -13.00 7.46
N LEU A 54 -4.78 -11.81 7.01
CA LEU A 54 -3.46 -11.24 7.35
C LEU A 54 -3.49 -10.33 8.59
N GLY A 55 -4.67 -10.07 9.18
CA GLY A 55 -4.82 -9.12 10.28
C GLY A 55 -4.52 -7.66 9.90
N VAL A 56 -4.62 -7.31 8.62
CA VAL A 56 -4.25 -5.98 8.10
C VAL A 56 -5.42 -5.00 8.22
N ARG A 57 -5.17 -3.86 8.88
CA ARG A 57 -6.15 -2.77 9.04
C ARG A 57 -6.53 -2.18 7.68
N ASP A 58 -7.71 -1.55 7.62
CA ASP A 58 -8.16 -0.90 6.39
C ASP A 58 -7.34 0.35 6.09
N VAL A 59 -7.21 0.65 4.80
CA VAL A 59 -6.51 1.82 4.30
C VAL A 59 -7.16 3.09 4.86
N SER A 60 -8.49 3.10 4.98
CA SER A 60 -9.25 4.18 5.62
C SER A 60 -8.79 4.47 7.06
N GLY A 61 -8.42 3.44 7.82
CA GLY A 61 -7.89 3.56 9.18
C GLY A 61 -6.37 3.77 9.25
N GLN A 62 -5.61 3.31 8.25
CA GLN A 62 -4.16 3.44 8.22
C GLN A 62 -3.71 4.82 7.73
N ALA A 63 -4.43 5.42 6.78
CA ALA A 63 -4.05 6.70 6.19
C ALA A 63 -4.01 7.85 7.22
N PRO A 64 -5.01 8.05 8.11
CA PRO A 64 -4.92 9.06 9.17
C PRO A 64 -3.70 8.89 10.07
N ARG A 65 -3.36 7.64 10.43
CA ARG A 65 -2.21 7.34 11.29
C ARG A 65 -0.89 7.73 10.64
N ALA A 66 -0.71 7.40 9.36
CA ALA A 66 0.50 7.76 8.61
C ALA A 66 0.63 9.29 8.47
N ARG A 67 -0.46 9.99 8.16
CA ARG A 67 -0.49 11.46 8.05
C ARG A 67 -0.13 12.15 9.36
N LEU A 68 -0.71 11.69 10.47
CA LEU A 68 -0.42 12.23 11.79
C LEU A 68 1.05 12.01 12.16
N ARG A 69 1.58 10.80 11.96
CA ARG A 69 3.01 10.51 12.21
C ARG A 69 3.94 11.44 11.45
N TRP A 70 3.69 11.62 10.16
CA TRP A 70 4.44 12.55 9.33
C TRP A 70 4.31 14.00 9.81
N TYR A 71 3.09 14.44 10.13
CA TYR A 71 2.85 15.81 10.60
C TYR A 71 3.59 16.10 11.90
N GLY A 72 3.51 15.19 12.88
CA GLY A 72 4.18 15.39 14.15
C GLY A 72 5.70 15.36 14.03
N ASP A 73 6.26 14.51 13.16
CA ASP A 73 7.71 14.53 12.89
C ASP A 73 8.15 15.92 12.40
N ILE A 74 7.43 16.47 11.41
CA ILE A 74 7.73 17.79 10.84
C ILE A 74 7.46 18.92 11.82
N ALA A 75 6.36 18.88 12.56
CA ALA A 75 5.99 19.90 13.54
C ALA A 75 6.99 19.98 14.71
N CYS A 76 7.63 18.86 15.04
CA CYS A 76 8.70 18.77 16.04
C CYS A 76 10.08 19.24 15.54
N ARG A 77 10.27 19.49 14.23
CA ARG A 77 11.55 19.97 13.71
C ARG A 77 11.83 21.43 14.09
N PRO A 78 13.10 21.87 14.06
CA PRO A 78 13.47 23.27 14.25
C PRO A 78 12.70 24.21 13.31
N LYS A 79 12.47 25.46 13.73
CA LYS A 79 11.69 26.43 12.95
C LYS A 79 12.31 26.68 11.57
N ASP A 80 13.62 26.51 11.45
CA ASP A 80 14.36 26.73 10.21
C ASP A 80 14.25 25.58 9.21
N TYR A 81 13.76 24.42 9.64
CA TYR A 81 13.55 23.28 8.75
C TYR A 81 12.50 23.60 7.67
N VAL A 82 12.89 23.45 6.41
CA VAL A 82 12.04 23.75 5.23
C VAL A 82 10.71 23.00 5.30
N GLY A 83 10.74 21.72 5.67
CA GLY A 83 9.51 20.92 5.77
C GLY A 83 8.53 21.44 6.81
N ARG A 84 9.00 22.14 7.86
CA ARG A 84 8.14 22.76 8.87
C ARG A 84 7.49 24.05 8.37
N LYS A 85 8.18 24.80 7.51
CA LYS A 85 7.66 26.02 6.88
C LYS A 85 6.68 25.70 5.73
N CYS A 86 6.89 24.59 5.02
CA CYS A 86 6.13 24.21 3.83
C CYS A 86 4.60 24.23 3.98
N PRO A 87 3.99 23.72 5.07
CA PRO A 87 2.53 23.74 5.23
C PRO A 87 1.97 25.15 5.40
N ASP A 88 2.77 26.10 5.89
CA ASP A 88 2.38 27.49 6.15
C ASP A 88 2.58 28.39 4.93
N ILE A 89 3.14 27.87 3.83
CA ILE A 89 3.33 28.63 2.59
C ILE A 89 1.99 28.95 1.96
N PHE A 90 1.66 30.24 1.89
CA PHE A 90 0.55 30.75 1.12
C PHE A 90 1.00 31.03 -0.31
N VAL A 91 0.33 30.42 -1.29
CA VAL A 91 0.53 30.70 -2.71
C VAL A 91 -0.68 31.48 -3.21
N PRO A 92 -0.53 32.76 -3.61
CA PRO A 92 -1.64 33.55 -4.13
C PRO A 92 -2.12 33.00 -5.48
N GLY A 93 -3.43 33.11 -5.75
CA GLY A 93 -4.05 32.68 -7.00
C GLY A 93 -5.26 31.78 -6.81
N SER A 94 -6.13 31.72 -7.82
CA SER A 94 -7.27 30.80 -7.83
C SER A 94 -6.82 29.39 -8.20
N ARG A 95 -7.32 28.38 -7.50
CA ARG A 95 -7.03 26.99 -7.86
C ARG A 95 -7.82 26.60 -9.11
N PRO A 96 -7.19 25.93 -10.10
CA PRO A 96 -7.89 25.45 -11.27
C PRO A 96 -8.95 24.40 -10.88
N HIS A 97 -9.99 24.30 -11.70
CA HIS A 97 -11.02 23.28 -11.55
C HIS A 97 -10.42 21.86 -11.69
N GLY A 98 -10.91 20.92 -10.88
CA GLY A 98 -10.54 19.49 -10.94
C GLY A 98 -9.76 18.96 -9.73
N ARG A 99 -8.92 19.78 -9.08
CA ARG A 99 -8.19 19.31 -7.87
C ARG A 99 -9.13 19.30 -6.65
N PRO A 100 -9.05 18.31 -5.74
CA PRO A 100 -9.83 18.32 -4.51
C PRO A 100 -9.65 19.64 -3.75
N ARG A 101 -10.79 20.22 -3.32
CA ARG A 101 -10.81 21.49 -2.58
C ARG A 101 -10.12 21.39 -1.21
N LYS A 102 -10.03 20.18 -0.64
CA LYS A 102 -9.39 19.95 0.66
C LYS A 102 -7.88 20.16 0.58
N GLN A 103 -7.38 21.04 1.42
CA GLN A 103 -5.94 21.19 1.66
C GLN A 103 -5.45 20.09 2.60
N TRP A 104 -4.17 19.71 2.47
CA TRP A 104 -3.56 18.70 3.34
C TRP A 104 -3.71 19.02 4.83
N LEU A 105 -3.44 20.27 5.22
CA LEU A 105 -3.61 20.73 6.60
C LEU A 105 -5.05 20.61 7.11
N VAL A 106 -6.05 20.80 6.24
CA VAL A 106 -7.47 20.61 6.60
C VAL A 106 -7.74 19.15 6.92
N ILE A 107 -7.18 18.22 6.14
CA ILE A 107 -7.30 16.77 6.37
C ILE A 107 -6.59 16.37 7.67
N VAL A 108 -5.37 16.87 7.90
CA VAL A 108 -4.63 16.60 9.15
C VAL A 108 -5.39 17.10 10.38
N LYS A 109 -5.99 18.30 10.31
CA LYS A 109 -6.84 18.82 11.40
C LYS A 109 -8.07 17.95 11.63
N GLN A 110 -8.67 17.41 10.56
CA GLN A 110 -9.78 16.46 10.67
C GLN A 110 -9.33 15.15 11.34
N ASP A 111 -8.17 14.60 10.94
CA ASP A 111 -7.61 13.39 11.54
C ASP A 111 -7.28 13.59 13.02
N MET A 112 -6.72 14.74 13.39
CA MET A 112 -6.44 15.11 14.78
C MET A 112 -7.71 15.11 15.62
N ARG A 113 -8.78 15.76 15.13
CA ARG A 113 -10.09 15.78 15.80
C ARG A 113 -10.66 14.37 15.95
N ALA A 114 -10.59 13.56 14.89
CA ALA A 114 -11.08 12.17 14.91
C ALA A 114 -10.31 11.29 15.90
N ASN A 115 -9.04 11.61 16.21
CA ASN A 115 -8.22 10.87 17.16
C ASN A 115 -8.12 11.55 18.54
N GLY A 116 -8.90 12.62 18.80
CA GLY A 116 -8.87 13.34 20.08
C GLY A 116 -7.53 14.03 20.40
N LEU A 117 -6.73 14.34 19.37
CA LEU A 117 -5.40 14.94 19.53
C LEU A 117 -5.52 16.48 19.51
N PRO A 118 -5.15 17.19 20.59
CA PRO A 118 -5.07 18.64 20.55
C PRO A 118 -3.86 19.07 19.70
N GLN A 119 -4.02 20.15 18.92
CA GLN A 119 -3.00 20.57 17.96
C GLN A 119 -1.67 20.98 18.62
N ASN A 120 -1.69 21.35 19.91
CA ASN A 120 -0.50 21.66 20.69
C ASN A 120 0.35 20.42 21.01
N ASP A 121 -0.22 19.20 21.01
CA ASP A 121 0.54 17.98 21.29
C ASP A 121 1.58 17.68 20.20
N ALA A 122 1.34 18.11 18.97
CA ALA A 122 2.29 17.94 17.87
C ALA A 122 3.49 18.89 17.98
N LYS A 123 3.43 19.92 18.84
CA LYS A 123 4.54 20.85 19.10
C LYS A 123 5.45 20.36 20.23
N ASP A 124 4.95 19.46 21.09
CA ASP A 124 5.70 18.87 22.18
C ASP A 124 6.33 17.54 21.72
N ARG A 125 7.64 17.57 21.51
CA ARG A 125 8.43 16.42 21.04
C ARG A 125 8.40 15.24 22.01
N ALA A 126 8.40 15.51 23.32
CA ALA A 126 8.41 14.46 24.34
C ALA A 126 7.06 13.76 24.39
N LYS A 127 5.97 14.54 24.31
CA LYS A 127 4.60 14.02 24.29
C LYS A 127 4.27 13.29 22.99
N TRP A 128 4.79 13.76 21.85
CA TRP A 128 4.55 13.16 20.55
C TRP A 128 5.27 11.83 20.36
N THR A 129 6.53 11.73 20.81
CA THR A 129 7.35 10.51 20.67
C THR A 129 6.81 9.33 21.50
N ARG A 130 6.11 9.62 22.60
CA ARG A 130 5.56 8.61 23.51
C ARG A 130 4.28 7.94 22.99
N ARG A 131 3.70 8.41 21.87
CA ARG A 131 2.43 7.92 21.28
C ARG A 131 2.64 7.14 19.98
#